data_AF-A0A2S0MER8-F1
#
_entry.id   AF-A0A2S0MER8-F1
#
_cell.length_a   1.000
_cell.length_b   1.000
_cell.length_c   1.000
_cell.angle_alpha   90.00
_cell.angle_beta   90.00
_cell.angle_gamma   90.00
#
_symmetry.space_group_name_H-M   'P 1'
#
loop_
_entity.id
_entity.type
_entity.pdbx_description
1 polymer ?
#
loop_
_entity_poly.entity_id
_entity_poly.type
_entity_poly.pdbx_seq_one_letter_code
_entity_poly.pdbx_strand_id
1 'polypeptide(L)'
;MPARHTELPLNTASLNAVIDAMAVVTLCLTQILSQEQRERFGRDLVTMAEIAGRKGNLELTSILLDLRAAVKSRDEELHESDDDAGAA
;
A
#
# COMPACT_ATOMS: atom_id res chain seq x y z
N MET A 1 -29.81 -17.09 18.57
CA MET A 1 -29.05 -16.80 17.34
C MET A 1 -27.88 -15.91 17.73
N PRO A 2 -26.61 -16.33 17.58
CA PRO A 2 -25.49 -15.45 17.91
C PRO A 2 -25.44 -14.31 16.89
N ALA A 3 -25.26 -13.07 17.37
CA ALA A 3 -25.10 -11.90 16.51
C ALA A 3 -23.90 -12.13 15.59
N ARG A 4 -24.14 -12.13 14.27
CA ARG A 4 -23.07 -12.20 13.29
C ARG A 4 -22.26 -10.90 13.41
N HIS A 5 -21.09 -10.97 14.05
CA HIS A 5 -20.08 -9.90 14.10
C HIS A 5 -19.44 -9.67 12.72
N THR A 6 -20.23 -9.60 11.65
CA THR A 6 -19.77 -9.37 10.27
C THR A 6 -20.39 -8.13 9.64
N GLU A 7 -21.10 -7.33 10.42
CA GLU A 7 -21.61 -6.04 9.98
C GLU A 7 -20.72 -4.97 10.61
N LEU A 8 -19.51 -4.79 10.07
CA LEU A 8 -18.83 -3.52 10.29
C LEU A 8 -19.74 -2.44 9.68
N PRO A 9 -20.17 -1.44 10.46
CA PRO A 9 -20.93 -0.34 9.89
C PRO A 9 -20.03 0.35 8.86
N LEU A 10 -20.41 0.29 7.58
CA LEU A 10 -19.74 0.94 6.44
C LEU A 10 -19.85 2.46 6.57
N ASN A 11 -19.14 3.00 7.55
CA ASN A 11 -18.95 4.43 7.79
C ASN A 11 -17.52 4.83 7.40
N THR A 12 -17.26 6.13 7.26
CA THR A 12 -15.94 6.66 6.85
C THR A 12 -14.80 6.14 7.72
N ALA A 13 -15.04 5.96 9.03
CA ALA A 13 -14.04 5.43 9.95
C ALA A 13 -13.68 3.96 9.66
N SER A 14 -14.67 3.11 9.35
CA SER A 14 -14.45 1.71 8.99
C SER A 14 -13.71 1.56 7.67
N LEU A 15 -14.00 2.42 6.68
CA LEU A 15 -13.29 2.43 5.40
C LEU A 15 -11.83 2.87 5.57
N ASN A 16 -11.59 3.92 6.35
CA ASN A 16 -10.23 4.37 6.65
C ASN A 16 -9.43 3.29 7.38
N ALA A 17 -10.03 2.58 8.34
CA ALA A 17 -9.36 1.49 9.05
C ALA A 17 -9.01 0.31 8.12
N VAL A 18 -9.85 0.00 7.13
CA VAL A 18 -9.54 -1.01 6.10
C VAL A 18 -8.40 -0.54 5.21
N ILE A 19 -8.39 0.74 4.81
CA ILE A 19 -7.32 1.33 4.00
C ILE A 19 -5.98 1.29 4.77
N ASP A 20 -5.98 1.68 6.05
CA ASP A 20 -4.80 1.61 6.91
C ASP A 20 -4.29 0.17 7.05
N ALA A 21 -5.19 -0.79 7.29
CA ALA A 21 -4.82 -2.20 7.37
C ALA A 21 -4.22 -2.71 6.05
N MET A 22 -4.81 -2.33 4.91
CA MET A 22 -4.25 -2.66 3.59
C MET A 22 -2.89 -2.00 3.35
N ALA A 23 -2.68 -0.78 3.82
CA ALA A 23 -1.39 -0.10 3.74
C ALA A 23 -0.32 -0.79 4.57
N VAL A 24 -0.64 -1.18 5.80
CA VAL A 24 0.28 -1.93 6.67
C VAL A 24 0.62 -3.29 6.07
N VAL A 25 -0.37 -4.03 5.56
CA VAL A 25 -0.12 -5.32 4.89
C VAL A 25 0.75 -5.14 3.66
N THR A 26 0.50 -4.09 2.87
CA THR A 26 1.29 -3.75 1.70
C THR A 26 2.75 -3.44 2.06
N LEU A 27 2.98 -2.66 3.11
CA LEU A 27 4.31 -2.33 3.61
C LEU A 27 5.05 -3.56 4.15
N CYS A 28 4.37 -4.42 4.92
CA CYS A 28 4.94 -5.67 5.39
C CYS A 28 5.33 -6.60 4.22
N LEU A 29 4.50 -6.68 3.18
CA LEU A 29 4.82 -7.47 1.99
C LEU A 29 6.05 -6.92 1.27
N THR A 30 6.20 -5.59 1.17
CA THR A 30 7.39 -5.02 0.53
C THR A 30 8.70 -5.38 1.22
N GLN A 31 8.72 -5.62 2.53
CA GLN A 31 9.92 -6.10 3.23
C GLN A 31 10.35 -7.51 2.79
N ILE A 32 9.40 -8.34 2.34
CA ILE A 32 9.64 -9.73 1.93
C ILE A 32 9.98 -9.81 0.44
N LEU A 33 9.49 -8.85 -0.35
CA LEU A 33 9.69 -8.79 -1.79
C LEU A 33 11.14 -8.37 -2.13
N SER A 34 11.68 -8.94 -3.21
CA SER A 34 12.93 -8.47 -3.80
C SER A 34 12.74 -7.08 -4.42
N GLN A 35 13.83 -6.35 -4.65
CA GLN A 35 13.78 -5.00 -5.24
C GLN A 35 12.99 -4.97 -6.57
N GLU A 36 13.26 -5.92 -7.46
CA GLU A 36 12.53 -6.02 -8.74
C GLU A 36 11.01 -6.22 -8.55
N GLN A 37 10.63 -7.00 -7.53
CA GLN A 37 9.23 -7.22 -7.20
C GLN A 37 8.58 -5.99 -6.58
N ARG A 38 9.29 -5.22 -5.74
CA ARG A 38 8.80 -3.95 -5.18
C ARG A 38 8.59 -2.90 -6.27
N GLU A 39 9.53 -2.78 -7.21
CA GLU A 39 9.36 -1.89 -8.36
C GLU A 39 8.15 -2.28 -9.21
N ARG A 40 7.99 -3.58 -9.49
CA ARG A 40 6.85 -4.10 -10.25
C ARG A 40 5.54 -3.84 -9.52
N PHE A 41 5.51 -4.06 -8.21
CA PHE A 41 4.38 -3.75 -7.37
C PHE A 41 4.04 -2.25 -7.38
N GLY A 42 5.04 -1.37 -7.29
CA GLY A 42 4.86 0.08 -7.43
C GLY A 42 4.29 0.49 -8.80
N ARG A 43 4.69 -0.17 -9.89
CA ARG A 43 4.12 0.03 -11.24
C ARG A 43 2.66 -0.45 -11.33
N ASP A 44 2.34 -1.56 -10.68
CA ASP A 44 0.98 -2.10 -10.64
C ASP A 44 0.04 -1.16 -9.89
N LEU A 45 0.48 -0.56 -8.77
CA LEU A 45 -0.29 0.45 -8.02
C LEU A 45 -0.63 1.68 -8.89
N VAL A 46 0.32 2.18 -9.68
CA VAL A 46 0.08 3.29 -10.62
C VAL A 46 -0.95 2.90 -11.67
N THR A 47 -0.80 1.72 -12.25
CA THR A 47 -1.71 1.22 -13.29
C THR A 47 -3.13 1.09 -12.74
N MET A 48 -3.28 0.57 -11.51
CA MET A 48 -4.56 0.49 -10.84
C MET A 48 -5.14 1.88 -10.53
N ALA A 49 -4.31 2.84 -10.12
CA ALA A 49 -4.73 4.22 -9.87
C ALA A 49 -5.27 4.88 -11.14
N GLU A 50 -4.59 4.70 -12.28
CA GLU A 50 -5.07 5.20 -13.56
C GLU A 50 -6.40 4.57 -13.98
N ILE A 51 -6.55 3.26 -13.79
CA ILE A 51 -7.81 2.56 -14.09
C ILE A 51 -8.95 3.08 -13.19
N ALA A 52 -8.66 3.32 -11.92
CA ALA A 52 -9.61 3.89 -10.97
C ALA A 52 -10.02 5.31 -11.35
N GLY A 53 -9.06 6.15 -11.71
CA GLY A 53 -9.27 7.52 -12.17
C GLY A 53 -10.13 7.57 -13.44
N ARG A 54 -9.85 6.69 -14.41
CA ARG A 54 -10.68 6.56 -15.63
C ARG A 54 -12.13 6.16 -15.34
N LYS A 55 -12.38 5.46 -14.24
CA LYS A 55 -13.72 5.08 -13.78
C LYS A 55 -14.39 6.14 -12.89
N GLY A 56 -13.71 7.25 -12.60
CA GLY A 56 -14.21 8.32 -11.73
C GLY A 56 -14.01 8.09 -10.23
N ASN A 57 -13.29 7.03 -9.83
CA ASN A 57 -13.03 6.72 -8.42
C ASN A 57 -11.79 7.47 -7.92
N LEU A 58 -11.96 8.76 -7.63
CA LEU A 58 -10.88 9.66 -7.20
C LEU A 58 -10.29 9.26 -5.83
N GLU A 59 -11.13 8.82 -4.89
CA GLU A 59 -10.69 8.38 -3.55
C GLU A 59 -9.75 7.18 -3.65
N LEU A 60 -10.13 6.17 -4.42
CA LEU A 60 -9.32 4.98 -4.66
C LEU A 60 -8.03 5.33 -5.43
N THR A 61 -8.10 6.30 -6.33
CA THR A 61 -6.92 6.81 -7.04
C THR A 61 -5.92 7.43 -6.06
N SER A 62 -6.37 8.25 -5.12
CA SER A 62 -5.51 8.86 -4.09
C SER A 62 -4.85 7.79 -3.23
N ILE A 63 -5.63 6.85 -2.72
CA ILE A 63 -5.14 5.77 -1.84
C ILE A 63 -4.03 4.96 -2.52
N LEU A 64 -4.21 4.60 -3.80
CA LEU A 64 -3.22 3.82 -4.54
C LEU A 64 -1.93 4.61 -4.81
N LEU A 65 -2.02 5.92 -5.01
CA LEU A 65 -0.86 6.78 -5.15
C LEU A 65 -0.12 6.99 -3.83
N ASP A 66 -0.85 7.13 -2.72
CA ASP A 66 -0.29 7.23 -1.38
C ASP A 66 0.44 5.92 -1.00
N LEU A 67 -0.17 4.77 -1.31
CA LEU A 67 0.47 3.46 -1.16
C LEU A 67 1.77 3.36 -1.96
N ARG A 68 1.77 3.83 -3.22
CA ARG A 68 2.98 3.84 -4.06
C ARG A 68 4.08 4.71 -3.43
N ALA A 69 3.73 5.88 -2.90
CA ALA A 69 4.69 6.76 -2.24
C ALA A 69 5.30 6.09 -0.99
N ALA A 70 4.47 5.41 -0.19
CA ALA A 70 4.94 4.67 0.99
C ALA A 70 5.87 3.51 0.61
N VAL A 71 5.56 2.76 -0.45
CA VAL A 71 6.44 1.71 -0.98
C VAL A 71 7.78 2.28 -1.45
N LYS A 72 7.77 3.41 -2.17
CA LYS A 72 8.99 4.05 -2.68
C LYS A 72 9.89 4.54 -1.54
N SER A 73 9.30 5.22 -0.55
CA SER A 73 10.02 5.68 0.64
C SER A 73 10.69 4.52 1.37
N ARG A 74 10.02 3.37 1.49
CA ARG A 74 10.60 2.19 2.14
C ARG A 74 11.70 1.53 1.33
N ASP A 75 11.58 1.50 0.01
CA ASP A 75 12.63 0.97 -0.87
C ASP A 75 13.90 1.82 -0.80
N GLU A 76 13.75 3.15 -0.72
CA GLU A 76 14.85 4.10 -0.51
C GLU A 76 15.53 3.89 0.85
N GLU A 77 14.76 3.76 1.94
CA GLU A 77 15.32 3.48 3.28
C GLU A 77 16.06 2.14 3.35
N LEU A 78 15.56 1.10 2.67
CA LEU A 78 16.23 -0.20 2.60
C LEU A 78 17.57 -0.11 1.86
N HIS A 79 17.62 0.64 0.75
CA HIS A 79 18.86 0.91 0.01
C HIS A 79 19.89 1.68 0.86
N GLU A 80 19.45 2.72 1.58
CA GLU A 80 20.34 3.47 2.47
C GLU A 80 20.93 2.59 3.59
N SER A 81 20.14 1.66 4.15
CA SER A 81 20.65 0.73 5.17
C SER A 81 21.59 -0.36 4.63
N ASP A 82 21.44 -0.79 3.38
CA ASP A 82 22.36 -1.76 2.75
C ASP A 82 23.71 -1.11 2.42
N ASP A 83 23.72 0.16 2.01
CA ASP A 83 24.94 0.93 1.73
C ASP A 83 25.75 1.27 3.02
N ASP A 84 25.08 1.50 4.15
CA ASP A 84 25.74 1.74 5.45
C ASP A 84 26.38 0.47 6.03
N ALA A 85 25.76 -0.70 5.83
CA ALA A 85 26.29 -1.98 6.29
C ALA A 85 27.51 -2.49 5.49
N GLY A 86 27.71 -1.99 4.26
CA GLY A 86 28.84 -2.34 3.39
C GLY A 86 30.13 -1.53 3.64
N ALA A 87 30.08 -0.51 4.50
CA ALA A 87 31.18 0.43 4.74
C ALA A 87 31.92 0.24 6.09
N ALA A 88 31.59 -0.82 6.87
CA ALA A 88 32.17 -1.10 8.19
C ALA A 88 33.15 -2.29 8.20
#